data_AF-A0A9W4D0P5-F1
#
_entry.id   AF-A0A9W4D0P5-F1
#
_cell.length_a   1.000
_cell.length_b   1.000
_cell.length_c   1.000
_cell.angle_alpha   90.00
_cell.angle_beta   90.00
_cell.angle_gamma   90.00
#
_symmetry.space_group_name_H-M   'P 1'
#
loop_
_entity.id
_entity.type
_entity.pdbx_description
1 polymer ?
#
loop_
_entity_poly.entity_id
_entity_poly.type
_entity_poly.pdbx_seq_one_letter_code
_entity_poly.pdbx_strand_id
1 'polypeptide(L)'
;MSRKGVGLGAFNRSRITSAQYASHGNNLRTSHSTSLENQLSVFRSLLQQFAQSHGKEIRSNPSFRAEFARMCTVLGIDPLTSSHASGGKEGGGSFWAQLLGGSVNDFYFELAVRVVEVCSATREENGGLIGAKEVRDRIMSTKIDHSADMTEDDILRAVETLKPLGSSYSTVQVGNKTYIRSVPRELNMDQSAVLEAAQLLGYVSVSMIMVNLRWPRARAITTINDLTTNGMLWVDKQSSEWEYWSPGSMVQSDEAGAM
;
A
#
# COMPACT_ATOMS: atom_id res chain seq x y z
N MET A 1 -53.03 -35.64 -30.98
CA MET A 1 -52.21 -34.70 -30.19
C MET A 1 -52.31 -33.31 -30.81
N SER A 2 -53.22 -32.46 -30.31
CA SER A 2 -53.47 -31.14 -30.88
C SER A 2 -52.46 -30.13 -30.33
N ARG A 3 -51.51 -29.70 -31.18
CA ARG A 3 -50.64 -28.55 -30.90
C ARG A 3 -51.54 -27.30 -30.92
N LYS A 4 -51.91 -26.81 -29.74
CA LYS A 4 -52.55 -25.49 -29.57
C LYS A 4 -51.61 -24.43 -30.14
N GLY A 5 -51.97 -23.86 -31.29
CA GLY A 5 -51.25 -22.76 -31.90
C GLY A 5 -51.28 -21.54 -30.98
N VAL A 6 -50.11 -21.02 -30.63
CA VAL A 6 -49.96 -19.75 -29.93
C VAL A 6 -50.42 -18.62 -30.85
N GLY A 7 -51.60 -18.07 -30.60
CA GLY A 7 -52.17 -16.96 -31.38
C GLY A 7 -51.48 -15.63 -31.12
N LEU A 8 -51.50 -14.73 -32.12
CA LEU A 8 -50.90 -13.38 -32.12
C LEU A 8 -51.20 -12.53 -30.85
N GLY A 9 -52.35 -12.75 -30.19
CA GLY A 9 -52.70 -12.09 -28.92
C GLY A 9 -51.82 -12.49 -27.74
N ALA A 10 -51.26 -13.72 -27.73
CA ALA A 10 -50.32 -14.18 -26.70
C ALA A 10 -48.96 -13.46 -26.83
N PHE A 11 -48.53 -13.12 -28.05
CA PHE A 11 -47.30 -12.40 -28.32
C PHE A 11 -47.40 -10.91 -27.91
N ASN A 12 -48.56 -10.29 -28.12
CA ASN A 12 -48.82 -8.93 -27.64
C ASN A 12 -48.87 -8.90 -26.10
N ARG A 13 -49.51 -9.89 -25.47
CA ARG A 13 -49.54 -9.99 -24.01
C ARG A 13 -48.16 -10.22 -23.42
N SER A 14 -47.35 -11.11 -24.01
CA SER A 14 -45.98 -11.36 -23.55
C SER A 14 -45.09 -10.12 -23.66
N ARG A 15 -45.21 -9.36 -24.76
CA ARG A 15 -44.48 -8.10 -24.99
C ARG A 15 -44.90 -6.98 -24.02
N ILE A 16 -46.20 -6.87 -23.74
CA ILE A 16 -46.70 -5.89 -22.75
C ILE A 16 -46.23 -6.29 -21.34
N THR A 17 -46.32 -7.56 -20.96
CA THR A 17 -45.83 -8.03 -19.65
C THR A 17 -44.32 -7.85 -19.52
N SER A 18 -43.53 -8.14 -20.56
CA SER A 18 -42.08 -7.94 -20.50
C SER A 18 -41.71 -6.47 -20.34
N ALA A 19 -42.43 -5.56 -21.01
CA ALA A 19 -42.24 -4.12 -20.85
C ALA A 19 -42.61 -3.63 -19.44
N GLN A 20 -43.68 -4.17 -18.85
CA GLN A 20 -44.08 -3.87 -17.46
C GLN A 20 -43.08 -4.40 -16.43
N TYR A 21 -42.56 -5.62 -16.61
CA TYR A 21 -41.50 -6.14 -15.75
C TYR A 21 -40.21 -5.33 -15.88
N ALA A 22 -39.85 -4.88 -17.10
CA ALA A 22 -38.68 -4.04 -17.32
C ALA A 22 -38.84 -2.66 -16.65
N SER A 23 -40.00 -2.01 -16.77
CA SER A 23 -40.25 -0.71 -16.12
C SER A 23 -40.29 -0.84 -14.60
N HIS A 24 -40.93 -1.88 -14.07
CA HIS A 24 -40.98 -2.13 -12.63
C HIS A 24 -39.58 -2.46 -12.08
N GLY A 25 -38.79 -3.28 -12.78
CA GLY A 25 -37.41 -3.57 -12.42
C GLY A 25 -36.52 -2.32 -12.44
N ASN A 26 -36.71 -1.43 -13.41
CA ASN A 26 -35.98 -0.16 -13.44
C ASN A 26 -36.38 0.76 -12.28
N ASN A 27 -37.67 0.89 -11.98
CA ASN A 27 -38.15 1.69 -10.85
C ASN A 27 -37.62 1.16 -9.50
N LEU A 28 -37.62 -0.16 -9.32
CA LEU A 28 -37.08 -0.80 -8.14
C LEU A 28 -35.58 -0.49 -7.99
N ARG A 29 -34.81 -0.64 -9.08
CA ARG A 29 -33.37 -0.36 -9.08
C ARG A 29 -33.07 1.11 -8.80
N THR A 30 -33.82 2.03 -9.39
CA THR A 30 -33.71 3.47 -9.10
C THR A 30 -34.02 3.77 -7.64
N SER A 31 -35.11 3.21 -7.10
CA SER A 31 -35.47 3.39 -5.70
C SER A 31 -34.39 2.85 -4.74
N HIS A 32 -33.82 1.67 -5.03
CA HIS A 32 -32.69 1.14 -4.27
C HIS A 32 -31.45 2.03 -4.38
N SER A 33 -31.14 2.54 -5.58
CA SER A 33 -30.02 3.44 -5.79
C SER A 33 -30.15 4.72 -4.98
N THR A 34 -31.31 5.38 -5.02
CA THR A 34 -31.57 6.60 -4.25
C THR A 34 -31.55 6.34 -2.74
N SER A 35 -32.11 5.21 -2.28
CA SER A 35 -32.04 4.83 -0.87
C SER A 35 -30.60 4.61 -0.40
N LEU A 36 -29.78 3.94 -1.22
CA LEU A 36 -28.38 3.66 -0.90
C LEU A 36 -27.56 4.96 -0.89
N GLU A 37 -27.80 5.86 -1.84
CA GLU A 37 -27.16 7.18 -1.89
C GLU A 37 -27.47 8.01 -0.63
N ASN A 38 -28.72 8.00 -0.18
CA ASN A 38 -29.13 8.65 1.08
C ASN A 38 -28.48 7.99 2.30
N GLN A 39 -28.38 6.66 2.34
CA GLN A 39 -27.72 5.96 3.44
C GLN A 39 -26.22 6.28 3.48
N LEU A 40 -25.55 6.32 2.33
CA LEU A 40 -24.16 6.73 2.24
C LEU A 40 -23.98 8.17 2.70
N SER A 41 -24.84 9.11 2.31
CA SER A 41 -24.70 10.51 2.73
C SER A 41 -24.84 10.66 4.25
N VAL A 42 -25.83 10.00 4.86
CA VAL A 42 -26.00 9.97 6.33
C VAL A 42 -24.80 9.34 6.99
N PHE A 43 -24.34 8.19 6.50
CA PHE A 43 -23.19 7.49 7.07
C PHE A 43 -21.91 8.33 7.01
N ARG A 44 -21.68 9.04 5.89
CA ARG A 44 -20.57 10.00 5.76
C ARG A 44 -20.67 11.10 6.82
N SER A 45 -21.84 11.66 7.06
CA SER A 45 -22.02 12.69 8.12
C SER A 45 -21.78 12.15 9.54
N LEU A 46 -22.12 10.89 9.81
CA LEU A 46 -21.86 10.26 11.11
C LEU A 46 -20.37 9.94 11.30
N LEU A 47 -19.71 9.41 10.26
CA LEU A 47 -18.28 9.12 10.32
C LEU A 47 -17.46 10.40 10.48
N GLN A 48 -17.89 11.51 9.86
CA GLN A 48 -17.37 12.84 10.14
C GLN A 48 -17.45 13.21 11.62
N GLN A 49 -18.65 13.15 12.19
CA GLN A 49 -18.88 13.56 13.57
C GLN A 49 -18.03 12.70 14.51
N PHE A 50 -17.94 11.40 14.23
CA PHE A 50 -17.13 10.44 14.94
C PHE A 50 -15.63 10.80 14.90
N ALA A 51 -15.10 11.13 13.72
CA ALA A 51 -13.70 11.51 13.60
C ALA A 51 -13.37 12.80 14.37
N GLN A 52 -14.29 13.77 14.38
CA GLN A 52 -14.12 15.02 15.12
C GLN A 52 -14.17 14.81 16.64
N SER A 53 -15.06 13.95 17.15
CA SER A 53 -15.15 13.66 18.58
C SER A 53 -14.02 12.75 19.08
N HIS A 54 -13.58 11.79 18.27
CA HIS A 54 -12.58 10.78 18.66
C HIS A 54 -11.19 11.00 18.07
N GLY A 55 -10.90 12.16 17.46
CA GLY A 55 -9.63 12.41 16.77
C GLY A 55 -8.37 12.26 17.65
N LYS A 56 -8.46 12.50 18.96
CA LYS A 56 -7.35 12.22 19.90
C LYS A 56 -7.11 10.72 20.07
N GLU A 57 -8.17 9.95 20.24
CA GLU A 57 -8.12 8.49 20.42
C GLU A 57 -7.64 7.80 19.14
N ILE A 58 -8.05 8.28 17.96
CA ILE A 58 -7.57 7.79 16.65
C ILE A 58 -6.04 7.98 16.54
N ARG A 59 -5.48 9.06 17.08
CA ARG A 59 -4.02 9.28 17.04
C ARG A 59 -3.26 8.45 18.06
N SER A 60 -3.78 8.33 19.27
CA SER A 60 -3.06 7.64 20.34
C SER A 60 -3.16 6.11 20.26
N ASN A 61 -4.23 5.57 19.67
CA ASN A 61 -4.44 4.12 19.62
C ASN A 61 -4.28 3.58 18.18
N PRO A 62 -3.22 2.80 17.87
CA PRO A 62 -3.00 2.25 16.55
C PRO A 62 -4.07 1.25 16.09
N SER A 63 -4.58 0.41 17.00
CA SER A 63 -5.61 -0.58 16.63
C SER A 63 -6.88 0.13 16.20
N PHE A 64 -7.27 1.16 16.95
CA PHE A 64 -8.44 1.97 16.61
C PHE A 64 -8.23 2.77 15.31
N ARG A 65 -7.03 3.31 15.09
CA ARG A 65 -6.66 3.98 13.83
C ARG A 65 -6.77 3.06 12.62
N ALA A 66 -6.28 1.82 12.73
CA ALA A 66 -6.32 0.83 11.67
C ALA A 66 -7.77 0.42 11.32
N GLU A 67 -8.62 0.20 12.32
CA GLU A 67 -10.03 -0.10 12.10
C GLU A 67 -10.78 1.07 11.47
N PHE A 68 -10.52 2.30 11.95
CA PHE A 68 -11.08 3.51 11.37
C PHE A 68 -10.68 3.69 9.90
N ALA A 69 -9.40 3.47 9.57
CA ALA A 69 -8.93 3.55 8.20
C ALA A 69 -9.55 2.45 7.31
N ARG A 70 -9.69 1.22 7.82
CA ARG A 70 -10.36 0.13 7.09
C ARG A 70 -11.83 0.45 6.79
N MET A 71 -12.52 1.08 7.73
CA MET A 71 -13.91 1.52 7.53
C MET A 71 -14.00 2.57 6.40
N CYS A 72 -13.06 3.51 6.35
CA CYS A 72 -12.98 4.49 5.27
C CYS A 72 -12.72 3.82 3.91
N THR A 73 -11.76 2.89 3.82
CA THR A 73 -11.40 2.25 2.54
C THR A 73 -12.54 1.40 1.96
N VAL A 74 -13.30 0.68 2.80
CA VAL A 74 -14.48 -0.11 2.37
C VAL A 74 -15.53 0.77 1.69
N LEU A 75 -15.62 2.05 2.07
CA LEU A 75 -16.58 3.02 1.53
C LEU A 75 -16.04 3.77 0.31
N GLY A 76 -14.84 3.43 -0.15
CA GLY A 76 -14.13 4.17 -1.19
C GLY A 76 -13.71 5.57 -0.73
N ILE A 77 -13.57 5.77 0.58
CA ILE A 77 -13.11 7.01 1.19
C ILE A 77 -11.64 6.83 1.53
N ASP A 78 -10.77 7.63 0.92
CA ASP A 78 -9.38 7.70 1.33
C ASP A 78 -9.23 8.71 2.48
N PRO A 79 -8.89 8.27 3.70
CA PRO A 79 -8.70 9.16 4.84
C PRO A 79 -7.50 10.12 4.66
N LEU A 80 -6.58 9.81 3.74
CA LEU A 80 -5.33 10.55 3.51
C LEU A 80 -5.42 11.59 2.39
N THR A 81 -6.44 11.53 1.53
CA THR A 81 -6.58 12.50 0.44
C THR A 81 -6.81 13.88 1.06
N SER A 82 -5.85 14.79 0.87
CA SER A 82 -5.81 16.13 1.46
C SER A 82 -6.72 17.15 0.74
N SER A 83 -6.91 18.31 1.37
CA SER A 83 -7.81 19.41 1.00
C SER A 83 -7.38 20.20 -0.24
N HIS A 84 -6.32 19.79 -0.94
CA HIS A 84 -5.70 20.56 -2.03
C HIS A 84 -5.72 19.85 -3.39
N ALA A 85 -6.73 19.01 -3.66
CA ALA A 85 -7.06 18.63 -5.05
C ALA A 85 -7.78 19.80 -5.77
N SER A 86 -7.12 20.95 -5.88
CA SER A 86 -7.51 22.03 -6.79
C SER A 86 -6.86 21.77 -8.15
N GLY A 87 -7.55 21.04 -9.04
CA GLY A 87 -7.09 20.92 -10.42
C GLY A 87 -7.67 19.75 -11.20
N GLY A 88 -8.86 19.93 -11.77
CA GLY A 88 -9.26 19.22 -12.99
C GLY A 88 -10.36 18.17 -12.84
N LYS A 89 -11.55 18.54 -13.34
CA LYS A 89 -12.68 17.69 -13.79
C LYS A 89 -13.38 16.83 -12.73
N GLU A 90 -14.58 17.30 -12.40
CA GLU A 90 -15.76 16.56 -11.88
C GLU A 90 -15.52 15.65 -10.66
N GLY A 91 -15.74 16.23 -9.48
CA GLY A 91 -16.54 15.55 -8.44
C GLY A 91 -15.81 14.76 -7.35
N GLY A 92 -14.55 15.08 -6.99
CA GLY A 92 -13.80 14.31 -5.99
C GLY A 92 -12.86 15.11 -5.09
N GLY A 93 -13.06 16.42 -4.91
CA GLY A 93 -12.30 17.19 -3.92
C GLY A 93 -12.59 16.69 -2.51
N SER A 94 -11.55 16.40 -1.73
CA SER A 94 -11.63 15.66 -0.46
C SER A 94 -12.46 16.37 0.60
N PHE A 95 -13.76 16.06 0.58
CA PHE A 95 -14.71 16.30 1.67
C PHE A 95 -14.11 15.89 3.02
N TRP A 96 -13.26 14.86 3.04
CA TRP A 96 -12.67 14.21 4.22
C TRP A 96 -11.45 14.91 4.81
N ALA A 97 -10.64 15.60 4.02
CA ALA A 97 -9.54 16.41 4.54
C ALA A 97 -10.02 17.60 5.39
N GLN A 98 -11.18 18.15 5.04
CA GLN A 98 -11.87 19.18 5.81
C GLN A 98 -12.60 18.60 7.04
N LEU A 99 -12.77 17.27 7.11
CA LEU A 99 -13.71 16.55 7.98
C LEU A 99 -13.07 15.76 9.11
N LEU A 100 -12.03 15.00 8.77
CA LEU A 100 -11.22 14.21 9.71
C LEU A 100 -10.31 15.09 10.57
N GLY A 101 -10.40 16.41 10.36
CA GLY A 101 -9.61 17.43 11.04
C GLY A 101 -8.17 17.44 10.53
N GLY A 102 -7.50 18.58 10.73
CA GLY A 102 -6.06 18.67 10.53
C GLY A 102 -5.33 17.56 11.29
N SER A 103 -5.83 17.09 12.44
CA SER A 103 -5.08 16.22 13.35
C SER A 103 -4.71 14.83 12.81
N VAL A 104 -5.59 14.12 12.08
CA VAL A 104 -5.26 12.76 11.59
C VAL A 104 -4.31 12.84 10.40
N ASN A 105 -4.53 13.79 9.50
CA ASN A 105 -3.62 14.03 8.38
C ASN A 105 -2.28 14.59 8.83
N ASP A 106 -2.27 15.48 9.84
CA ASP A 106 -1.06 16.01 10.46
C ASP A 106 -0.20 14.89 11.06
N PHE A 107 -0.81 13.88 11.68
CA PHE A 107 -0.09 12.68 12.12
C PHE A 107 0.62 11.97 10.95
N TYR A 108 -0.08 11.72 9.83
CA TYR A 108 0.53 11.03 8.68
C TYR A 108 1.54 11.90 7.95
N PHE A 109 1.36 13.22 7.90
CA PHE A 109 2.35 14.14 7.33
C PHE A 109 3.59 14.26 8.20
N GLU A 110 3.44 14.39 9.52
CA GLU A 110 4.56 14.35 10.47
C GLU A 110 5.31 13.03 10.33
N LEU A 111 4.58 11.91 10.29
CA LEU A 111 5.19 10.60 10.09
C LEU A 111 5.89 10.49 8.74
N ALA A 112 5.32 11.03 7.67
CA ALA A 112 5.94 11.02 6.35
C ALA A 112 7.28 11.77 6.33
N VAL A 113 7.37 12.90 7.04
CA VAL A 113 8.64 13.63 7.21
C VAL A 113 9.67 12.75 7.93
N ARG A 114 9.28 12.04 8.99
CA ARG A 114 10.18 11.09 9.69
C ARG A 114 10.63 9.93 8.79
N VAL A 115 9.73 9.39 7.97
CA VAL A 115 10.10 8.36 6.99
C VAL A 115 11.14 8.89 6.00
N VAL A 116 10.98 10.13 5.52
CA VAL A 116 11.96 10.80 4.64
C VAL A 116 13.32 10.98 5.34
N GLU A 117 13.34 11.40 6.60
CA GLU A 117 14.56 11.54 7.40
C GLU A 117 15.31 10.21 7.49
N VAL A 118 14.62 9.12 7.86
CA VAL A 118 15.21 7.78 7.95
C VAL A 118 15.69 7.28 6.59
N CYS A 119 14.90 7.45 5.54
CA CYS A 119 15.28 7.06 4.18
C CYS A 119 16.51 7.84 3.70
N SER A 120 16.64 9.12 4.06
CA SER A 120 17.79 9.94 3.72
C SER A 120 19.04 9.51 4.50
N ALA A 121 18.89 9.22 5.80
CA ALA A 121 20.00 8.82 6.65
C ALA A 121 20.57 7.44 6.28
N THR A 122 19.72 6.53 5.80
CA THR A 122 20.10 5.14 5.48
C THR A 122 20.46 4.92 4.02
N ARG A 123 20.32 5.94 3.17
CA ARG A 123 20.49 5.84 1.72
C ARG A 123 21.86 5.30 1.31
N GLU A 124 22.91 5.74 1.97
CA GLU A 124 24.28 5.30 1.69
C GLU A 124 24.53 3.85 2.13
N GLU A 125 23.76 3.35 3.11
CA GLU A 125 23.86 1.99 3.63
C GLU A 125 23.10 0.99 2.76
N ASN A 126 21.91 1.35 2.27
CA ASN A 126 20.97 0.41 1.65
C ASN A 126 20.61 0.73 0.18
N GLY A 127 21.22 1.74 -0.43
CA GLY A 127 20.96 2.12 -1.82
C GLY A 127 19.59 2.76 -2.06
N GLY A 128 18.87 3.15 -1.00
CA GLY A 128 17.54 3.74 -1.07
C GLY A 128 16.39 2.74 -1.08
N LEU A 129 16.62 1.53 -0.56
CA LEU A 129 15.60 0.49 -0.38
C LEU A 129 15.63 -0.01 1.08
N ILE A 130 14.58 0.28 1.84
CA ILE A 130 14.50 -0.04 3.27
C ILE A 130 13.18 -0.74 3.61
N GLY A 131 13.19 -1.72 4.52
CA GLY A 131 11.96 -2.42 4.90
C GLY A 131 11.00 -1.55 5.71
N ALA A 132 9.69 -1.69 5.53
CA ALA A 132 8.70 -0.93 6.31
C ALA A 132 8.82 -1.16 7.83
N LYS A 133 9.07 -2.43 8.24
CA LYS A 133 9.38 -2.80 9.62
C LYS A 133 10.60 -2.04 10.16
N GLU A 134 11.68 -2.01 9.38
CA GLU A 134 12.94 -1.35 9.77
C GLU A 134 12.78 0.17 9.93
N VAL A 135 12.03 0.81 9.03
CA VAL A 135 11.71 2.25 9.19
C VAL A 135 10.92 2.49 10.46
N ARG A 136 9.90 1.67 10.76
CA ARG A 136 9.16 1.77 12.02
C ARG A 136 10.09 1.66 13.22
N ASP A 137 10.95 0.64 13.25
CA ASP A 137 11.82 0.36 14.38
C ASP A 137 12.86 1.48 14.58
N ARG A 138 13.42 2.04 13.49
CA ARG A 138 14.32 3.21 13.54
C ARG A 138 13.62 4.51 14.00
N ILE A 139 12.36 4.72 13.62
CA ILE A 139 11.58 5.87 14.11
C ILE A 139 11.23 5.70 15.59
N MET A 140 10.92 4.47 16.03
CA MET A 140 10.63 4.19 17.44
C MET A 140 11.88 4.33 18.32
N SER A 141 13.05 3.91 17.85
CA SER A 141 14.29 4.00 18.63
C SER A 141 14.79 5.44 18.85
N THR A 142 14.39 6.37 17.99
CA THR A 142 14.75 7.80 18.12
C THR A 142 13.78 8.60 19.00
N LYS A 143 12.63 8.03 19.39
CA LYS A 143 11.67 8.67 20.29
C LYS A 143 12.02 8.42 21.76
N ILE A 144 12.25 9.51 22.49
CA ILE A 144 12.42 9.51 23.95
C ILE A 144 11.09 9.23 24.67
N ASP A 145 9.96 9.62 24.07
CA ASP A 145 8.61 9.36 24.59
C ASP A 145 7.87 8.35 23.71
N HIS A 146 7.50 7.21 24.29
CA HIS A 146 6.76 6.09 23.68
C HIS A 146 5.27 6.43 23.44
N SER A 147 4.93 7.70 23.21
CA SER A 147 3.56 8.21 23.36
C SER A 147 2.62 7.96 22.17
N ALA A 148 3.10 7.34 21.09
CA ALA A 148 2.24 6.88 20.00
C ALA A 148 2.79 5.59 19.41
N ASP A 149 2.18 4.47 19.79
CA ASP A 149 2.38 3.19 19.13
C ASP A 149 2.01 3.34 17.64
N MET A 150 2.88 2.84 16.77
CA MET A 150 2.79 2.98 15.33
C MET A 150 2.94 1.62 14.67
N THR A 151 2.08 1.34 13.69
CA THR A 151 2.08 0.09 12.95
C THR A 151 2.84 0.23 11.63
N GLU A 152 3.18 -0.89 10.99
CA GLU A 152 3.75 -0.87 9.63
C GLU A 152 2.78 -0.28 8.61
N ASP A 153 1.48 -0.52 8.80
CA ASP A 153 0.40 0.04 7.98
C ASP A 153 0.38 1.58 8.06
N ASP A 154 0.70 2.16 9.22
CA ASP A 154 0.83 3.62 9.35
C ASP A 154 2.02 4.16 8.56
N ILE A 155 3.14 3.44 8.53
CA ILE A 155 4.31 3.79 7.71
C ILE A 155 3.94 3.77 6.23
N LEU A 156 3.28 2.70 5.76
CA LEU A 156 2.89 2.56 4.36
C LEU A 156 1.93 3.68 3.94
N ARG A 157 0.94 4.00 4.79
CA ARG A 157 0.03 5.13 4.58
C ARG A 157 0.77 6.47 4.56
N ALA A 158 1.71 6.69 5.47
CA ALA A 158 2.51 7.91 5.46
C ALA A 158 3.30 8.06 4.16
N VAL A 159 3.86 6.97 3.62
CA VAL A 159 4.53 6.98 2.31
C VAL A 159 3.56 7.33 1.17
N GLU A 160 2.30 6.88 1.22
CA GLU A 160 1.29 7.25 0.22
C GLU A 160 1.02 8.76 0.21
N THR A 161 1.10 9.44 1.36
CA THR A 161 0.95 10.90 1.43
C THR A 161 2.06 11.67 0.69
N LEU A 162 3.21 11.04 0.43
CA LEU A 162 4.34 11.64 -0.30
C LEU A 162 4.16 11.60 -1.82
N LYS A 163 3.22 10.79 -2.33
CA LYS A 163 2.97 10.60 -3.77
C LYS A 163 2.77 11.91 -4.56
N PRO A 164 2.09 12.95 -4.04
CA PRO A 164 1.95 14.23 -4.74
C PRO A 164 3.27 14.98 -4.95
N LEU A 165 4.31 14.69 -4.16
CA LEU A 165 5.64 15.31 -4.28
C LEU A 165 6.48 14.71 -5.42
N GLY A 166 5.99 13.66 -6.07
CA GLY A 166 6.67 12.94 -7.15
C GLY A 166 6.87 11.45 -6.82
N SER A 167 7.48 10.71 -7.75
CA SER A 167 7.65 9.25 -7.65
C SER A 167 8.92 8.81 -6.89
N SER A 168 9.57 9.72 -6.16
CA SER A 168 10.81 9.41 -5.43
C SER A 168 10.57 8.46 -4.26
N TYR A 169 9.41 8.57 -3.61
CA TYR A 169 8.99 7.68 -2.53
C TYR A 169 7.85 6.78 -2.99
N SER A 170 8.04 5.48 -2.85
CA SER A 170 7.03 4.49 -3.22
C SER A 170 7.24 3.18 -2.48
N THR A 171 6.17 2.42 -2.30
CA THR A 171 6.24 1.06 -1.78
C THR A 171 6.52 0.06 -2.91
N VAL A 172 7.38 -0.91 -2.65
CA VAL A 172 7.73 -1.99 -3.59
C VAL A 172 7.70 -3.32 -2.84
N GLN A 173 7.04 -4.32 -3.41
CA GLN A 173 7.01 -5.67 -2.85
C GLN A 173 8.16 -6.49 -3.43
N VAL A 174 8.99 -7.07 -2.56
CA VAL A 174 10.04 -8.02 -2.93
C VAL A 174 9.85 -9.27 -2.08
N GLY A 175 9.57 -10.41 -2.72
CA GLY A 175 9.17 -11.63 -2.01
C GLY A 175 7.96 -11.39 -1.09
N ASN A 176 8.12 -11.74 0.19
CA ASN A 176 7.09 -11.56 1.21
C ASN A 176 7.21 -10.25 2.01
N LYS A 177 8.17 -9.36 1.69
CA LYS A 177 8.41 -8.13 2.45
C LYS A 177 8.12 -6.89 1.60
N THR A 178 7.51 -5.90 2.26
CA THR A 178 7.26 -4.58 1.66
C THR A 178 8.41 -3.65 1.99
N TYR A 179 8.98 -3.06 0.95
CA TYR A 179 10.05 -2.08 1.03
C TYR A 179 9.55 -0.69 0.66
N ILE A 180 10.19 0.31 1.24
CA ILE A 180 10.06 1.72 0.91
C ILE A 180 11.27 2.06 0.06
N ARG A 181 10.99 2.51 -1.15
CA ARG A 181 11.98 3.02 -2.09
C ARG A 181 12.03 4.53 -1.98
N SER A 182 13.22 5.10 -1.79
CA SER A 182 13.46 6.54 -1.67
C SER A 182 14.22 7.15 -2.87
N VAL A 183 14.69 6.30 -3.78
CA VAL A 183 15.41 6.70 -5.00
C VAL A 183 14.55 6.32 -6.22
N PRO A 184 14.33 7.22 -7.19
CA PRO A 184 13.51 6.96 -8.37
C PRO A 184 14.23 6.01 -9.34
N ARG A 185 14.25 4.73 -9.00
CA ARG A 185 14.79 3.67 -9.83
C ARG A 185 13.91 2.44 -9.73
N GLU A 186 13.54 1.89 -10.88
CA GLU A 186 12.74 0.67 -10.93
C GLU A 186 13.63 -0.55 -10.79
N LEU A 187 13.18 -1.50 -9.96
CA LEU A 187 13.76 -2.83 -9.91
C LEU A 187 13.21 -3.60 -11.10
N ASN A 188 14.09 -4.12 -11.93
CA ASN A 188 13.68 -5.08 -12.95
C ASN A 188 13.41 -6.47 -12.31
N MET A 189 12.78 -7.35 -13.08
CA MET A 189 12.43 -8.70 -12.60
C MET A 189 13.65 -9.48 -12.09
N ASP A 190 14.83 -9.26 -12.69
CA ASP A 190 16.04 -9.97 -12.33
C ASP A 190 16.59 -9.50 -10.98
N GLN A 191 16.64 -8.19 -10.78
CA GLN A 191 17.05 -7.55 -9.53
C GLN A 191 16.11 -7.96 -8.38
N SER A 192 14.79 -7.96 -8.62
CA SER A 192 13.81 -8.43 -7.65
C SER A 192 14.02 -9.90 -7.28
N ALA A 193 14.27 -10.79 -8.26
CA ALA A 193 14.51 -12.21 -7.99
C ALA A 193 15.79 -12.46 -7.17
N VAL A 194 16.86 -11.70 -7.43
CA VAL A 194 18.10 -11.81 -6.65
C VAL A 194 17.93 -11.28 -5.23
N LEU A 195 17.23 -10.16 -5.05
CA LEU A 195 16.92 -9.62 -3.71
C LEU A 195 16.00 -10.57 -2.92
N GLU A 196 15.03 -11.20 -3.57
CA GLU A 196 14.17 -12.23 -2.96
C GLU A 196 14.99 -13.46 -2.54
N ALA A 197 15.91 -13.93 -3.39
CA ALA A 197 16.81 -15.03 -3.03
C ALA A 197 17.70 -14.68 -1.83
N ALA A 198 18.25 -13.46 -1.79
CA ALA A 198 19.05 -12.97 -0.67
C ALA A 198 18.22 -12.86 0.62
N GLN A 199 16.94 -12.51 0.51
CA GLN A 199 16.04 -12.45 1.65
C GLN A 199 15.83 -13.84 2.29
N LEU A 200 15.68 -14.88 1.47
CA LEU A 200 15.42 -16.23 1.95
C LEU A 200 16.67 -16.95 2.44
N LEU A 201 17.80 -16.74 1.76
CA LEU A 201 19.06 -17.46 2.02
C LEU A 201 20.02 -16.67 2.93
N GLY A 202 19.72 -15.40 3.24
CA GLY A 202 20.58 -14.48 3.98
C GLY A 202 21.59 -13.75 3.08
N TYR A 203 22.21 -14.49 2.16
CA TYR A 203 23.12 -13.99 1.13
C TYR A 203 22.91 -14.73 -0.20
N VAL A 204 23.52 -14.22 -1.27
CA VAL A 204 23.58 -14.88 -2.58
C VAL A 204 25.01 -14.90 -3.11
N SER A 205 25.35 -15.92 -3.89
CA SER A 205 26.57 -15.96 -4.69
C SER A 205 26.22 -16.18 -6.17
N VAL A 206 27.21 -16.00 -7.07
CA VAL A 206 26.99 -16.21 -8.51
C VAL A 206 26.57 -17.67 -8.77
N SER A 207 27.23 -18.64 -8.12
CA SER A 207 26.88 -20.06 -8.27
C SER A 207 25.48 -20.36 -7.76
N MET A 208 25.05 -19.79 -6.62
CA MET A 208 23.70 -19.96 -6.08
C MET A 208 22.63 -19.46 -7.05
N ILE A 209 22.82 -18.27 -7.63
CA ILE A 209 21.89 -17.71 -8.62
C ILE A 209 21.82 -18.60 -9.85
N MET A 210 22.96 -19.08 -10.36
CA MET A 210 23.01 -19.96 -11.52
C MET A 210 22.24 -21.26 -11.28
N VAL A 211 22.38 -21.87 -10.10
CA VAL A 211 21.74 -23.15 -9.78
C VAL A 211 20.25 -22.96 -9.48
N ASN A 212 19.90 -22.01 -8.59
CA ASN A 212 18.53 -21.84 -8.10
C ASN A 212 17.63 -21.17 -9.14
N LEU A 213 18.11 -20.15 -9.86
CA LEU A 213 17.33 -19.45 -10.89
C LEU A 213 17.54 -20.02 -12.29
N ARG A 214 18.45 -20.99 -12.46
CA ARG A 214 18.85 -21.58 -13.76
C ARG A 214 19.35 -20.55 -14.75
N TRP A 215 20.07 -19.53 -14.26
CA TRP A 215 20.58 -18.44 -15.09
C TRP A 215 21.97 -18.72 -15.64
N PRO A 216 22.29 -18.22 -16.84
CA PRO A 216 23.65 -18.24 -17.34
C PRO A 216 24.54 -17.32 -16.49
N ARG A 217 25.82 -17.69 -16.35
CA ARG A 217 26.81 -16.97 -15.52
C ARG A 217 26.88 -15.48 -15.84
N ALA A 218 26.86 -15.11 -17.12
CA ALA A 218 26.92 -13.71 -17.54
C ALA A 218 25.74 -12.88 -16.98
N ARG A 219 24.51 -13.41 -17.04
CA ARG A 219 23.32 -12.75 -16.49
C ARG A 219 23.44 -12.57 -14.97
N ALA A 220 23.82 -13.64 -14.26
CA ALA A 220 23.98 -13.59 -12.80
C ALA A 220 25.01 -12.53 -12.37
N ILE A 221 26.17 -12.47 -13.06
CA ILE A 221 27.22 -11.48 -12.78
C ILE A 221 26.73 -10.06 -13.08
N THR A 222 26.07 -9.82 -14.22
CA THR A 222 25.55 -8.49 -14.56
C THR A 222 24.54 -8.02 -13.53
N THR A 223 23.58 -8.86 -13.13
CA THR A 223 22.56 -8.49 -12.14
C THR A 223 23.18 -8.21 -10.77
N ILE A 224 24.13 -9.03 -10.31
CA ILE A 224 24.85 -8.80 -9.06
C ILE A 224 25.61 -7.48 -9.11
N ASN A 225 26.40 -7.26 -10.17
CA ASN A 225 27.19 -6.05 -10.31
C ASN A 225 26.31 -4.80 -10.34
N ASP A 226 25.16 -4.87 -11.02
CA ASP A 226 24.20 -3.78 -11.02
C ASP A 226 23.70 -3.50 -9.60
N LEU A 227 23.25 -4.53 -8.87
CA LEU A 227 22.75 -4.38 -7.49
C LEU A 227 23.82 -3.83 -6.52
N THR A 228 25.06 -4.32 -6.61
CA THR A 228 26.19 -3.82 -5.81
C THR A 228 26.55 -2.39 -6.17
N THR A 229 26.61 -2.04 -7.46
CA THR A 229 26.88 -0.66 -7.91
C THR A 229 25.85 0.33 -7.35
N ASN A 230 24.65 -0.15 -7.09
CA ASN A 230 23.55 0.67 -6.57
C ASN A 230 23.47 0.68 -5.03
N GLY A 231 24.40 0.03 -4.33
CA GLY A 231 24.38 -0.08 -2.87
C GLY A 231 23.27 -0.96 -2.29
N MET A 232 22.58 -1.75 -3.13
CA MET A 232 21.51 -2.64 -2.67
C MET A 232 22.01 -3.99 -2.15
N LEU A 233 23.25 -4.35 -2.50
CA LEU A 233 23.95 -5.52 -1.98
C LEU A 233 25.35 -5.13 -1.50
N TRP A 234 25.73 -5.65 -0.33
CA TRP A 234 27.08 -5.56 0.22
C TRP A 234 27.90 -6.79 -0.19
N VAL A 235 29.20 -6.61 -0.34
CA VAL A 235 30.10 -7.69 -0.79
C VAL A 235 30.94 -8.17 0.39
N ASP A 236 30.90 -9.47 0.65
CA ASP A 236 31.87 -10.16 1.49
C ASP A 236 32.82 -11.00 0.63
N LYS A 237 34.12 -10.81 0.86
CA LYS A 237 35.21 -11.49 0.13
C LYS A 237 35.98 -12.46 1.01
N GLN A 238 35.52 -12.72 2.22
CA GLN A 238 36.22 -13.56 3.19
C GLN A 238 36.02 -15.07 2.94
N SER A 239 35.00 -15.46 2.19
CA SER A 239 34.74 -16.86 1.84
C SER A 239 35.32 -17.22 0.46
N SER A 240 35.23 -18.52 0.11
CA SER A 240 35.83 -19.06 -1.11
C SER A 240 35.21 -18.53 -2.41
N GLU A 241 33.93 -18.17 -2.37
CA GLU A 241 33.21 -17.48 -3.44
C GLU A 241 32.68 -16.18 -2.86
N TRP A 242 32.69 -15.07 -3.61
CA TRP A 242 32.16 -13.82 -3.07
C TRP A 242 30.68 -13.94 -2.73
N GLU A 243 30.34 -13.48 -1.53
CA GLU A 243 28.99 -13.49 -1.00
C GLU A 243 28.42 -12.09 -1.05
N TYR A 244 27.15 -11.99 -1.41
CA TYR A 244 26.46 -10.73 -1.59
C TYR A 244 25.24 -10.69 -0.67
N TRP A 245 25.19 -9.67 0.18
CA TRP A 245 24.27 -9.59 1.30
C TRP A 245 23.32 -8.41 1.15
N SER A 246 22.05 -8.59 1.52
CA SER A 246 21.11 -7.48 1.60
C SER A 246 21.28 -6.76 2.95
N PRO A 247 21.48 -5.44 2.98
CA PRO A 247 21.60 -4.70 4.26
C PRO A 247 20.40 -4.91 5.18
N GLY A 248 19.20 -5.01 4.59
CA GLY A 248 17.96 -5.24 5.33
C GLY A 248 17.76 -6.66 5.87
N SER A 249 18.57 -7.66 5.46
CA SER A 249 18.56 -9.00 6.09
C SER A 249 19.48 -9.06 7.31
N MET A 250 20.60 -8.33 7.31
CA MET A 250 21.54 -8.30 8.44
C MET A 250 20.92 -7.75 9.73
N VAL A 251 20.08 -6.72 9.63
CA VAL A 251 19.40 -6.11 10.79
C VAL A 251 18.40 -7.07 11.45
N GLN A 252 17.89 -8.07 10.72
CA GLN A 252 16.92 -9.05 11.26
C GLN A 252 17.59 -10.21 12.01
N SER A 253 18.84 -10.54 11.67
CA SER A 253 19.59 -11.62 12.34
C SER A 253 19.84 -11.37 13.83
N ASP A 254 19.97 -10.10 14.24
CA ASP A 254 20.19 -9.73 15.65
C ASP A 254 18.97 -10.00 16.53
N GLU A 255 17.74 -9.94 15.99
CA GLU A 255 16.53 -10.30 16.76
C GLU A 255 16.37 -11.82 16.94
N ALA A 256 16.81 -12.63 15.97
CA ALA A 256 16.68 -14.08 16.01
C ALA A 256 17.75 -14.77 16.88
N GLY A 257 18.88 -14.10 17.14
CA GLY A 257 19.94 -14.58 18.05
C GLY A 257 19.77 -14.17 19.52
N ALA A 258 18.76 -13.34 19.81
CA ALA A 258 18.47 -12.83 21.16
C ALA A 258 17.25 -13.51 21.83
N MET A 259 16.68 -14.54 21.22
CA MET A 259 15.73 -15.48 21.83
C MET A 259 16.41 -16.82 22.12
#